data_AF-A0A520H203-F1
#
_entry.id   AF-A0A520H203-F1
#
_cell.length_a   1.000
_cell.length_b   1.000
_cell.length_c   1.000
_cell.angle_alpha   90.00
_cell.angle_beta   90.00
_cell.angle_gamma   90.00
#
_symmetry.space_group_name_H-M   'P 1'
#
loop_
_entity.id
_entity.type
_entity.pdbx_description
1 polymer ?
#
loop_
_entity_poly.entity_id
_entity_poly.type
_entity_poly.pdbx_seq_one_letter_code
_entity_poly.pdbx_strand_id
1 'polypeptide(L)' 'VRKVGISQKLVDAALERMATEECLLGTRPNAWLLYNGVNHALFNGNTGLTLPARYALDEKAFHAIASHYIL' A
#
# COMPACT_ATOMS: atom_id res chain seq x y z
N VAL A 1 -7.82 1.24 2.74
CA VAL A 1 -7.27 0.14 1.90
C VAL A 1 -8.25 -1.02 1.69
N ARG A 2 -8.82 -1.66 2.73
CA ARG A 2 -9.75 -2.81 2.55
C ARG A 2 -11.00 -2.51 1.70
N LYS A 3 -11.48 -1.26 1.68
CA LYS A 3 -12.63 -0.82 0.85
C LYS A 3 -12.35 -0.76 -0.66
N VAL A 4 -11.09 -0.96 -1.08
CA VAL A 4 -10.63 -0.71 -2.46
C VAL A 4 -10.56 -2.01 -3.29
N GLY A 5 -11.05 -3.13 -2.76
CA GLY A 5 -10.92 -4.44 -3.41
C GLY A 5 -9.49 -4.99 -3.37
N ILE A 6 -8.68 -4.51 -2.42
CA ILE A 6 -7.33 -5.00 -2.17
C ILE A 6 -7.42 -6.27 -1.33
N SER A 7 -6.73 -7.34 -1.77
CA SER A 7 -6.72 -8.62 -1.08
C SER A 7 -6.07 -8.51 0.31
N GLN A 8 -6.51 -9.33 1.25
CA GLN A 8 -5.96 -9.32 2.61
C GLN A 8 -4.44 -9.58 2.61
N LYS A 9 -3.97 -10.51 1.78
CA LYS A 9 -2.54 -10.80 1.60
C LYS A 9 -1.73 -9.57 1.17
N LEU A 10 -2.29 -8.73 0.32
CA LEU A 10 -1.63 -7.49 -0.10
C LEU A 10 -1.60 -6.47 1.03
N VAL A 11 -2.69 -6.36 1.80
CA VAL A 11 -2.73 -5.51 3.00
C VAL A 11 -1.67 -5.94 4.00
N ASP A 12 -1.54 -7.24 4.25
CA ASP A 12 -0.56 -7.77 5.21
C ASP A 12 0.88 -7.46 4.76
N ALA A 13 1.20 -7.69 3.49
CA ALA A 13 2.51 -7.35 2.92
C ALA A 13 2.80 -5.84 2.94
N ALA A 14 1.78 -5.01 2.73
CA ALA A 14 1.91 -3.56 2.82
C ALA A 14 2.20 -3.09 4.25
N LEU A 15 1.54 -3.69 5.25
CA LEU A 15 1.75 -3.39 6.67
C LEU A 15 3.12 -3.87 7.17
N GLU A 16 3.58 -5.04 6.72
CA GLU A 16 4.94 -5.54 7.01
C GLU A 16 5.99 -4.58 6.46
N ARG A 17 5.80 -4.11 5.22
CA ARG A 17 6.68 -3.11 4.63
C ARG A 17 6.63 -1.79 5.40
N MET A 18 5.43 -1.33 5.79
CA MET A 18 5.26 -0.10 6.56
C MET A 18 6.02 -0.17 7.89
N ALA A 19 5.91 -1.26 8.64
CA ALA A 19 6.64 -1.47 9.89
C ALA A 19 8.17 -1.46 9.69
N THR A 20 8.65 -2.00 8.57
CA THR A 20 10.06 -1.94 8.20
C THR A 20 10.52 -0.49 7.99
N GLU A 21 9.76 0.30 7.24
CA GLU A 21 10.08 1.71 6.97
C GLU A 21 9.99 2.58 8.23
N GLU A 22 9.01 2.35 9.10
CA GLU A 22 8.90 3.03 10.39
C GLU A 22 10.17 2.87 11.22
N CYS A 23 10.69 1.64 11.29
CA CYS A 23 11.93 1.32 11.99
C CYS A 23 13.15 2.03 11.36
N LEU A 24 13.29 1.94 10.03
CA LEU A 24 14.43 2.52 9.30
C LEU A 24 14.46 4.05 9.36
N LEU A 25 13.30 4.68 9.27
CA LEU A 25 13.18 6.14 9.22
C LEU A 25 13.02 6.77 10.60
N GLY A 26 12.78 5.96 11.65
CA GLY A 26 12.51 6.46 12.99
C GLY A 26 11.24 7.31 13.06
N THR A 27 10.25 7.00 12.22
CA THR A 27 9.00 7.78 12.13
C THR A 27 7.80 6.96 12.57
N ARG A 28 6.75 7.65 13.00
CA ARG A 28 5.47 7.00 13.31
C ARG A 28 4.73 6.58 12.02
N PRO A 29 3.82 5.59 12.11
CA PRO A 29 2.92 5.25 11.02
C PRO A 29 2.27 6.50 10.42
N ASN A 30 2.33 6.62 9.10
CA ASN A 30 1.72 7.74 8.38
C ASN A 30 1.24 7.30 6.98
N ALA A 31 0.41 8.15 6.37
CA ALA A 31 -0.21 7.87 5.09
C ALA A 31 0.80 7.59 3.97
N TRP A 32 1.97 8.23 4.02
CA TRP A 32 3.03 8.05 3.03
C TRP A 32 3.68 6.66 3.12
N LEU A 33 3.97 6.20 4.35
CA LEU A 33 4.50 4.85 4.57
C LEU A 33 3.48 3.78 4.22
N LEU A 34 2.19 4.02 4.48
CA LEU A 34 1.13 3.12 4.07
C LEU A 34 1.02 3.03 2.53
N TYR A 35 1.06 4.17 1.84
CA TYR A 35 1.06 4.20 0.38
C TYR A 35 2.28 3.48 -0.21
N ASN A 36 3.48 3.76 0.33
CA ASN A 36 4.70 3.07 -0.05
C ASN A 36 4.60 1.55 0.16
N GLY A 37 4.05 1.11 1.30
CA GLY A 37 3.83 -0.31 1.58
C GLY A 37 2.92 -0.98 0.55
N VAL A 38 1.82 -0.33 0.16
CA VAL A 38 0.90 -0.83 -0.87
C VAL A 38 1.58 -0.91 -2.22
N ASN A 39 2.30 0.14 -2.63
CA ASN A 39 3.03 0.18 -3.89
C ASN A 39 4.10 -0.93 -3.93
N HIS A 40 4.90 -1.05 -2.86
CA HIS A 40 5.90 -2.11 -2.74
C HIS A 40 5.29 -3.51 -2.87
N ALA A 41 4.16 -3.78 -2.18
CA ALA A 41 3.47 -5.06 -2.26
C ALA A 41 2.89 -5.33 -3.66
N LEU A 42 2.36 -4.30 -4.34
CA LEU A 42 1.83 -4.41 -5.69
C LEU A 42 2.90 -4.75 -6.73
N PHE A 43 4.12 -4.21 -6.60
CA PHE A 43 5.15 -4.34 -7.63
C PHE A 43 6.21 -5.41 -7.33
N ASN A 44 6.42 -5.77 -6.06
CA ASN A 44 7.39 -6.80 -5.66
C ASN A 44 6.72 -8.12 -5.21
N GLY A 45 5.40 -8.12 -4.99
CA GLY A 45 4.65 -9.31 -4.63
C GLY A 45 4.29 -10.19 -5.84
N ASN A 46 4.19 -11.50 -5.61
CA ASN A 46 3.53 -12.41 -6.55
C ASN A 46 2.01 -12.30 -6.40
N THR A 47 1.44 -11.30 -7.08
CA THR A 47 0.00 -10.96 -7.01
C THR A 47 -0.84 -11.67 -8.07
N GLY A 48 -0.22 -12.32 -9.07
CA GLY A 48 -0.93 -12.86 -10.24
C GLY A 48 -1.54 -11.78 -11.15
N LEU A 49 -1.34 -10.50 -10.86
CA LEU A 49 -1.88 -9.37 -11.61
C LEU A 49 -0.96 -8.98 -12.77
N THR A 50 -1.60 -8.61 -13.88
CA THR A 50 -0.93 -7.93 -14.99
C THR A 50 -0.44 -6.54 -14.57
N LEU A 51 0.53 -5.98 -15.29
CA LEU A 51 1.06 -4.65 -15.00
C LEU A 51 -0.03 -3.55 -15.03
N PRO A 52 -0.97 -3.49 -16.01
CA PRO A 52 -2.07 -2.53 -15.97
C PRO A 52 -2.99 -2.70 -14.76
N ALA A 53 -3.26 -3.93 -14.34
CA ALA A 53 -4.09 -4.19 -13.16
C ALA A 53 -3.41 -3.73 -11.87
N ARG A 54 -2.08 -3.81 -11.78
CA ARG A 54 -1.30 -3.26 -10.66
C ARG A 54 -1.43 -1.74 -10.61
N TYR A 55 -1.27 -1.04 -11.73
CA TYR A 55 -1.44 0.42 -11.79
C TYR A 55 -2.87 0.86 -11.44
N ALA A 56 -3.89 0.16 -11.93
CA ALA A 56 -5.28 0.48 -11.60
C ALA A 56 -5.58 0.30 -10.10
N LEU A 57 -4.95 -0.67 -9.43
CA LEU A 57 -5.06 -0.83 -7.98
C LEU A 57 -4.24 0.20 -7.21
N ASP A 58 -3.05 0.56 -7.69
CA ASP A 58 -2.23 1.61 -7.12
C ASP A 58 -2.97 2.96 -7.09
N GLU A 59 -3.56 3.35 -8.23
CA GLU A 59 -4.36 4.58 -8.34
C GLU A 59 -5.53 4.58 -7.36
N LYS A 60 -6.28 3.48 -7.28
CA LYS A 60 -7.38 3.37 -6.34
C LYS A 60 -6.90 3.41 -4.88
N ALA A 61 -5.74 2.81 -4.58
CA ALA A 61 -5.15 2.85 -3.25
C ALA A 61 -4.73 4.28 -2.88
N PHE A 62 -4.09 4.99 -3.81
CA PHE A 62 -3.73 6.39 -3.67
C PHE A 62 -4.96 7.25 -3.35
N HIS A 63 -6.02 7.18 -4.18
CA HIS A 63 -7.26 7.94 -3.94
C HIS A 63 -7.90 7.63 -2.59
N ALA A 64 -7.92 6.36 -2.19
CA ALA A 64 -8.47 5.97 -0.90
C ALA A 64 -7.61 6.43 0.28
N ILE A 65 -6.28 6.49 0.13
CA ILE A 65 -5.40 6.99 1.20
C ILE A 65 -5.52 8.51 1.29
N ALA A 66 -5.47 9.20 0.15
CA ALA A 66 -5.60 10.65 0.08
C ALA A 66 -6.92 11.16 0.67
N SER A 67 -8.04 10.53 0.32
CA SER A 67 -9.37 10.94 0.82
C SER A 67 -9.62 10.65 2.31
N HIS A 68 -8.81 9.81 2.95
CA HIS A 68 -9.06 9.36 4.33
C HIS A 68 -7.94 9.69 5.32
N TYR A 69 -6.72 9.99 4.86
CA TYR A 69 -5.54 10.12 5.72
C TYR A 69 -4.65 11.31 5.39
N ILE A 70 -4.94 12.06 4.32
CA ILE A 70 -4.21 13.30 4.01
C ILE A 70 -5.17 14.46 4.35
N LEU A 71 -4.85 15.17 5.43
CA LEU A 71 -5.42 16.48 5.78
C LEU A 71 -4.41 17.57 5.42
#